data_AF-A0A2T4LPR4-F1
#
_entry.id   AF-A0A2T4LPR4-F1
#
_cell.length_a   1.000
_cell.length_b   1.000
_cell.length_c   1.000
_cell.angle_alpha   90.00
_cell.angle_beta   90.00
_cell.angle_gamma   90.00
#
_symmetry.space_group_name_H-M   'P 1'
#
loop_
_entity.id
_entity.type
_entity.pdbx_description
1 polymer ?
#
loop_
_entity_poly.entity_id
_entity_poly.type
_entity_poly.pdbx_seq_one_letter_code
_entity_poly.pdbx_strand_id
1 'polypeptide(L)'
;MSKLHAFFSSSIQLHLYWIILVAIIYIIIHTYRYKSINQLLDIYFNYIPVLTHEFGHILFNKLSGGKARDLVIVARPSERLATSQQGFAITQSKNGLGQSITTFGGYVMPPLMLYIGFLSTQYQYPSLFITAYLLIFIYFVCLTSRKLLPMFIVILLIFLLYCFFKSENQLAILYVVTITQHFILGVLLGEVLQSSWTIFKLTISTDEITWDGSTLKTLTHIPTFIYSFIWIAINLFTVYQLFRVYFIP
;
A
#
# COMPACT_ATOMS: atom_id res chain seq x y z
N MET A 1 -2.43 8.30 -33.19
CA MET A 1 -2.98 7.56 -32.04
C MET A 1 -3.16 8.50 -30.86
N SER A 2 -4.27 8.43 -30.12
CA SER A 2 -4.46 9.29 -28.94
C SER A 2 -3.44 8.90 -27.85
N LYS A 3 -2.93 9.88 -27.09
CA LYS A 3 -1.98 9.62 -25.99
C LYS A 3 -2.55 8.68 -24.93
N LEU A 4 -3.88 8.69 -24.76
CA LEU A 4 -4.62 7.75 -23.91
C LEU A 4 -4.51 6.31 -24.43
N HIS A 5 -4.67 6.09 -25.74
CA HIS A 5 -4.50 4.77 -26.32
C HIS A 5 -3.08 4.24 -26.07
N ALA A 6 -2.06 5.07 -26.31
CA ALA A 6 -0.66 4.70 -26.06
C ALA A 6 -0.36 4.38 -24.58
N PHE A 7 -1.02 5.07 -23.64
CA PHE A 7 -0.89 4.77 -22.21
C PHE A 7 -1.55 3.43 -21.86
N PHE A 8 -2.80 3.18 -22.28
CA PHE A 8 -3.50 1.93 -21.93
C PHE A 8 -3.01 0.71 -22.71
N SER A 9 -2.39 0.90 -23.88
CA SER A 9 -1.82 -0.18 -24.68
C SER A 9 -0.33 -0.42 -24.39
N SER A 10 0.26 0.25 -23.39
CA SER A 10 1.67 0.05 -23.07
C SER A 10 1.88 -1.29 -22.38
N SER A 11 2.73 -2.12 -22.96
CA SER A 11 3.25 -3.35 -22.36
C SER A 11 4.60 -3.04 -21.70
N ILE A 12 4.80 -3.49 -20.46
CA ILE A 12 6.11 -3.40 -19.80
C ILE A 12 6.65 -4.80 -19.53
N GLN A 13 7.97 -4.95 -19.63
CA GLN A 13 8.64 -6.14 -19.12
C GLN A 13 8.85 -5.99 -17.62
N LEU A 14 8.54 -7.06 -16.88
CA LEU A 14 8.76 -7.09 -15.45
C LEU A 14 10.23 -7.44 -15.17
N HIS A 15 10.93 -6.51 -14.52
CA HIS A 15 12.31 -6.68 -14.09
C HIS A 15 12.35 -6.93 -12.58
N LEU A 16 12.31 -8.21 -12.19
CA LEU A 16 12.21 -8.59 -10.78
C LEU A 16 13.35 -8.04 -9.91
N TYR A 17 14.56 -7.92 -10.46
CA TYR A 17 15.71 -7.36 -9.74
C TYR A 17 15.48 -5.90 -9.30
N TRP A 18 14.78 -5.08 -10.10
CA TRP A 18 14.42 -3.71 -9.71
C TRP A 18 13.42 -3.71 -8.55
N ILE A 19 12.43 -4.60 -8.59
CA ILE A 19 11.42 -4.75 -7.54
C ILE A 19 12.08 -5.18 -6.22
N ILE A 20 12.95 -6.19 -6.28
CA ILE A 20 13.72 -6.68 -5.12
C ILE A 20 14.62 -5.57 -4.57
N LEU A 21 15.31 -4.82 -5.43
CA LEU A 21 16.17 -3.72 -4.99
C LEU A 21 15.37 -2.66 -4.22
N VAL A 22 14.23 -2.22 -4.75
CA VAL A 22 13.34 -1.26 -4.07
C VAL A 22 12.82 -1.83 -2.75
N ALA A 23 12.44 -3.11 -2.72
CA ALA A 23 11.98 -3.78 -1.49
C ALA A 23 13.06 -3.84 -0.41
N ILE A 24 14.31 -4.13 -0.78
CA ILE A 24 15.45 -4.12 0.16
C ILE A 24 15.68 -2.71 0.70
N ILE A 25 15.70 -1.70 -0.19
CA ILE A 25 15.86 -0.29 0.20
C ILE A 25 14.74 0.11 1.18
N TYR A 26 13.50 -0.24 0.87
CA TYR A 26 12.34 -0.02 1.73
C TYR A 26 12.55 -0.61 3.13
N ILE A 27 12.92 -1.89 3.23
CA ILE A 27 13.13 -2.59 4.49
C ILE A 27 14.26 -1.94 5.31
N ILE A 28 15.37 -1.56 4.65
CA ILE A 28 16.50 -0.88 5.32
C ILE A 28 16.06 0.47 5.89
N ILE A 29 15.38 1.30 5.07
CA ILE A 29 14.88 2.61 5.50
C ILE A 29 13.98 2.44 6.72
N HIS A 30 13.01 1.53 6.64
CA HIS A 30 12.04 1.28 7.71
C HIS A 30 12.71 0.76 8.99
N THR A 31 13.66 -0.16 8.87
CA THR A 31 14.38 -0.74 10.02
C THR A 31 15.14 0.34 10.80
N TYR A 32 15.72 1.31 10.10
CA TYR A 32 16.49 2.40 10.69
C TYR A 32 15.69 3.71 10.80
N ARG A 33 14.35 3.65 10.79
CA ARG A 33 13.45 4.82 10.80
C ARG A 33 13.64 5.78 11.99
N TYR A 34 14.33 5.37 13.05
CA TYR A 34 14.61 6.24 14.20
C TYR A 34 15.74 7.26 13.93
N LYS A 35 16.58 7.05 12.91
CA LYS A 35 17.65 7.99 12.52
C LYS A 35 17.08 9.16 11.71
N SER A 36 17.61 10.38 11.89
CA SER A 36 17.06 11.64 11.36
C SER A 36 16.72 11.62 9.86
N ILE A 37 17.66 11.21 8.99
CA ILE A 37 17.44 11.15 7.54
C ILE A 37 16.38 10.08 7.20
N ASN A 38 16.45 8.93 7.87
CA ASN A 38 15.57 7.81 7.60
C ASN A 38 14.13 8.06 8.06
N GLN A 39 13.91 8.91 9.06
CA GLN A 39 12.56 9.32 9.46
C GLN A 39 11.78 9.95 8.29
N LEU A 40 12.46 10.81 7.51
CA LEU A 40 11.85 11.46 6.37
C LEU A 40 11.67 10.48 5.20
N LEU A 41 12.70 9.69 4.90
CA LEU A 41 12.63 8.68 3.84
C LEU A 41 11.54 7.62 4.12
N ASP A 42 11.36 7.22 5.38
CA ASP A 42 10.31 6.31 5.84
C ASP A 42 8.91 6.85 5.52
N ILE A 43 8.69 8.16 5.66
CA ILE A 43 7.41 8.78 5.29
C ILE A 43 7.14 8.66 3.79
N TYR A 44 8.14 8.92 2.95
CA TYR A 44 7.98 8.85 1.50
C TYR A 44 7.81 7.43 0.99
N PHE A 45 8.66 6.50 1.44
CA PHE A 45 8.62 5.11 0.99
C PHE A 45 7.40 4.34 1.53
N ASN A 46 6.96 4.62 2.76
CA ASN A 46 5.76 4.00 3.32
C ASN A 46 4.46 4.67 2.85
N TYR A 47 4.51 5.75 2.08
CA TYR A 47 3.28 6.47 1.70
C TYR A 47 2.29 5.57 0.96
N ILE A 48 2.76 4.82 -0.04
CA ILE A 48 1.93 3.90 -0.83
C ILE A 48 1.49 2.68 0.00
N PRO A 49 2.39 1.98 0.72
CA PRO A 49 2.00 0.93 1.66
C PRO A 49 0.94 1.34 2.67
N VAL A 50 1.14 2.46 3.37
CA VAL A 50 0.19 2.97 4.38
C VAL A 50 -1.13 3.36 3.72
N LEU A 51 -1.10 4.10 2.61
CA LEU A 51 -2.31 4.41 1.86
C LEU A 51 -3.09 3.13 1.49
N THR A 52 -2.38 2.09 1.07
CA THR A 52 -2.98 0.80 0.67
C THR A 52 -3.60 0.09 1.87
N HIS A 53 -2.90 0.04 3.00
CA HIS A 53 -3.39 -0.55 4.24
C HIS A 53 -4.65 0.17 4.76
N GLU A 54 -4.58 1.50 4.92
CA GLU A 54 -5.71 2.29 5.41
C GLU A 54 -6.90 2.27 4.44
N PHE A 55 -6.64 2.25 3.14
CA PHE A 55 -7.69 2.06 2.15
C PHE A 55 -8.34 0.67 2.26
N GLY A 56 -7.58 -0.35 2.67
CA GLY A 56 -8.10 -1.67 3.02
C GLY A 56 -9.19 -1.60 4.09
N HIS A 57 -8.93 -0.90 5.20
CA HIS A 57 -9.97 -0.68 6.22
C HIS A 57 -11.21 -0.02 5.62
N ILE A 58 -11.04 1.02 4.81
CA ILE A 58 -12.18 1.72 4.19
C ILE A 58 -12.97 0.83 3.25
N LEU A 59 -12.29 0.09 2.38
CA LEU A 59 -12.93 -0.76 1.39
C LEU A 59 -13.76 -1.84 2.08
N PHE A 60 -13.14 -2.56 3.03
CA PHE A 60 -13.83 -3.62 3.77
C PHE A 60 -14.92 -3.07 4.69
N ASN A 61 -14.74 -1.86 5.24
CA ASN A 61 -15.81 -1.17 5.96
C ASN A 61 -17.02 -0.91 5.06
N LYS A 62 -16.82 -0.35 3.86
CA LYS A 62 -17.91 -0.13 2.91
C LYS A 62 -18.57 -1.43 2.45
N LEU A 63 -17.79 -2.48 2.19
CA LEU A 63 -18.32 -3.78 1.80
C LEU A 63 -19.18 -4.41 2.90
N SER A 64 -18.83 -4.19 4.17
CA SER A 64 -19.66 -4.59 5.33
C SER A 64 -20.84 -3.64 5.62
N GLY A 65 -21.06 -2.62 4.77
CA GLY A 65 -22.15 -1.66 4.90
C GLY A 65 -21.87 -0.49 5.86
N GLY A 66 -20.62 -0.29 6.27
CA GLY A 66 -20.16 0.84 7.09
C GLY A 66 -19.92 2.13 6.29
N LYS A 67 -19.44 3.16 6.98
CA LYS A 67 -19.08 4.46 6.41
C LYS A 67 -17.68 4.89 6.86
N ALA A 68 -16.81 5.22 5.90
CA ALA A 68 -15.54 5.89 6.19
C ALA A 68 -15.76 7.40 6.36
N ARG A 69 -15.13 7.97 7.39
CA ARG A 69 -15.22 9.39 7.75
C ARG A 69 -13.95 10.15 7.44
N ASP A 70 -12.81 9.53 7.68
CA ASP A 70 -11.51 10.15 7.45
C ASP A 70 -10.48 9.07 7.11
N LEU A 71 -9.44 9.47 6.38
CA LEU A 71 -8.22 8.70 6.18
C LEU A 71 -7.05 9.66 6.36
N VAL A 72 -6.15 9.35 7.28
CA VAL A 72 -5.03 10.21 7.61
C VAL A 72 -3.73 9.44 7.41
N ILE A 73 -2.80 10.05 6.69
CA ILE A 73 -1.41 9.60 6.62
C ILE A 73 -0.58 10.57 7.46
N VAL A 74 0.14 10.04 8.46
CA VAL A 74 0.95 10.83 9.37
C VAL A 74 2.25 11.22 8.66
N ALA A 75 2.38 12.49 8.31
CA ALA A 75 3.51 13.03 7.55
C ALA A 75 4.58 13.72 8.41
N ARG A 76 4.40 13.79 9.74
CA ARG A 76 5.35 14.42 10.66
C ARG A 76 6.18 13.34 11.39
N PRO A 77 7.53 13.38 11.32
CA PRO A 77 8.39 12.44 12.05
C PRO A 77 8.14 12.40 13.56
N SER A 78 8.01 13.57 14.19
CA SER A 78 7.78 13.69 15.63
C SER A 78 6.47 13.05 16.07
N GLU A 79 5.42 13.17 15.24
CA GLU A 79 4.13 12.53 15.49
C GLU A 79 4.24 11.01 15.38
N ARG A 80 4.89 10.49 14.32
CA ARG A 80 5.12 9.04 14.17
C ARG A 80 5.92 8.45 15.34
N LEU A 81 6.91 9.17 15.85
CA LEU A 81 7.69 8.72 17.01
C LEU A 81 6.89 8.73 18.31
N ALA A 82 6.02 9.73 18.49
CA ALA A 82 5.20 9.87 19.68
C ALA A 82 4.03 8.86 19.71
N THR A 83 3.37 8.61 18.57
CA THR A 83 2.17 7.77 18.50
C THR A 83 2.44 6.37 17.98
N SER A 84 3.61 6.12 17.37
CA SER A 84 3.92 4.90 16.60
C SER A 84 2.97 4.63 15.42
N GLN A 85 2.10 5.58 15.06
CA GLN A 85 1.15 5.45 13.96
C GLN A 85 1.71 6.07 12.68
N GLN A 86 1.63 5.32 11.58
CA GLN A 86 2.03 5.81 10.25
C GLN A 86 0.85 6.36 9.44
N GLY A 87 -0.35 5.86 9.72
CA GLY A 87 -1.64 6.29 9.21
C GLY A 87 -2.76 5.76 10.12
N PHE A 88 -3.98 6.22 9.86
CA PHE A 88 -5.20 5.67 10.44
C PHE A 88 -6.43 6.05 9.62
N ALA A 89 -7.39 5.13 9.52
CA ALA A 89 -8.71 5.36 8.96
C ALA A 89 -9.76 5.47 10.07
N ILE A 90 -10.61 6.50 10.00
CA ILE A 90 -11.77 6.64 10.88
C ILE A 90 -12.98 6.03 10.18
N THR A 91 -13.38 4.84 10.62
CA THR A 91 -14.51 4.09 10.04
C THR A 91 -15.65 3.91 11.03
N GLN A 92 -16.89 3.90 10.54
CA GLN A 92 -18.09 3.63 11.31
C GLN A 92 -18.74 2.34 10.82
N SER A 93 -18.55 1.26 11.57
CA SER A 93 -19.16 -0.05 11.29
C SER A 93 -20.57 -0.15 11.86
N LYS A 94 -21.46 -0.87 11.19
CA LYS A 94 -22.85 -1.08 11.65
C LYS A 94 -22.97 -2.05 12.83
N ASN A 95 -22.08 -3.04 12.90
CA ASN A 95 -22.08 -4.10 13.91
C ASN A 95 -20.65 -4.61 14.14
N GLY A 96 -20.47 -5.46 15.17
CA GLY A 96 -19.15 -6.01 15.54
C GLY A 96 -18.51 -6.89 14.45
N LEU A 97 -19.33 -7.60 13.66
CA LEU A 97 -18.84 -8.37 12.51
C LEU A 97 -18.26 -7.46 11.43
N GLY A 98 -18.95 -6.36 11.10
CA GLY A 98 -18.46 -5.36 10.14
C GLY A 98 -17.19 -4.67 10.63
N GLN A 99 -17.07 -4.41 11.93
CA GLN A 99 -15.82 -3.90 12.51
C GLN A 99 -14.69 -4.93 12.40
N SER A 100 -14.98 -6.21 12.63
CA SER A 100 -13.99 -7.28 12.47
C SER A 100 -13.53 -7.42 11.02
N ILE A 101 -14.45 -7.38 10.05
CA ILE A 101 -14.12 -7.40 8.62
C ILE A 101 -13.29 -6.16 8.23
N THR A 102 -13.64 -4.99 8.76
CA THR A 102 -12.91 -3.73 8.54
C THR A 102 -11.47 -3.83 9.03
N THR A 103 -11.27 -4.24 10.28
CA THR A 103 -9.95 -4.40 10.90
C THR A 103 -9.13 -5.48 10.18
N PHE A 104 -9.77 -6.58 9.78
CA PHE A 104 -9.10 -7.64 9.03
C PHE A 104 -8.60 -7.18 7.65
N GLY A 105 -9.37 -6.32 6.97
CA GLY A 105 -9.10 -5.86 5.61
C GLY A 105 -7.82 -5.03 5.44
N GLY A 106 -7.35 -4.34 6.49
CA GLY A 106 -6.13 -3.52 6.43
C GLY A 106 -4.90 -4.33 6.05
N TYR A 107 -4.69 -5.46 6.71
CA TYR A 107 -3.58 -6.38 6.44
C TYR A 107 -3.74 -7.23 5.17
N VAL A 108 -4.95 -7.35 4.63
CA VAL A 108 -5.21 -8.07 3.37
C VAL A 108 -4.91 -7.20 2.15
N MET A 109 -5.08 -5.88 2.26
CA MET A 109 -5.02 -5.00 1.09
C MET A 109 -3.61 -4.88 0.46
N PRO A 110 -2.50 -4.71 1.22
CA PRO A 110 -1.16 -4.70 0.64
C PRO A 110 -0.78 -5.95 -0.17
N PRO A 111 -0.92 -7.20 0.34
CA PRO A 111 -0.62 -8.39 -0.45
C PRO A 111 -1.59 -8.59 -1.62
N LEU A 112 -2.86 -8.17 -1.49
CA LEU A 112 -3.82 -8.20 -2.59
C LEU A 112 -3.40 -7.25 -3.73
N MET A 113 -3.05 -6.00 -3.41
CA MET A 113 -2.61 -5.03 -4.40
C MET A 113 -1.28 -5.40 -5.04
N LEU A 114 -0.36 -5.99 -4.27
CA LEU A 114 0.88 -6.55 -4.81
C LEU A 114 0.57 -7.60 -5.88
N TYR A 115 -0.31 -8.56 -5.55
CA TYR A 115 -0.71 -9.62 -6.47
C TYR A 115 -1.41 -9.08 -7.73
N ILE A 116 -2.37 -8.16 -7.57
CA ILE A 116 -3.05 -7.49 -8.69
C ILE A 116 -2.04 -6.76 -9.58
N GLY A 117 -1.05 -6.09 -9.00
CA GLY A 117 -0.01 -5.41 -9.75
C GLY A 117 0.82 -6.35 -10.62
N PHE A 118 1.20 -7.54 -10.11
CA PHE A 118 1.87 -8.55 -10.93
C PHE A 118 0.98 -9.11 -12.03
N LEU A 119 -0.27 -9.44 -11.73
CA LEU A 119 -1.23 -9.91 -12.74
C LEU A 119 -1.42 -8.86 -13.84
N SER A 120 -1.50 -7.58 -13.48
CA SER A 120 -1.63 -6.50 -14.46
C SER A 120 -0.46 -6.47 -15.44
N THR A 121 0.76 -6.74 -14.98
CA THR A 121 1.93 -6.85 -15.86
C THR A 121 1.84 -8.10 -16.74
N GLN A 122 1.49 -9.25 -16.15
CA GLN A 122 1.40 -10.53 -16.86
C GLN A 122 0.39 -10.49 -18.00
N TYR A 123 -0.77 -9.87 -17.76
CA TYR A 123 -1.82 -9.71 -18.76
C TYR A 123 -1.63 -8.48 -19.67
N GLN A 124 -0.48 -7.81 -19.64
CA GLN A 124 -0.17 -6.65 -20.50
C GLN A 124 -1.07 -5.42 -20.29
N TYR A 125 -1.57 -5.21 -19.06
CA TYR A 125 -2.32 -4.02 -18.65
C TYR A 125 -1.73 -3.27 -17.44
N PRO A 126 -0.42 -2.97 -17.42
CA PRO A 126 0.25 -2.26 -16.32
C PRO A 126 -0.40 -0.91 -15.97
N SER A 127 -0.84 -0.17 -16.99
CA SER A 127 -1.44 1.15 -16.84
C SER A 127 -2.79 1.15 -16.10
N LEU A 128 -3.53 0.03 -16.11
CA LEU A 128 -4.76 -0.10 -15.31
C LEU A 128 -4.44 -0.13 -13.82
N PHE A 129 -3.35 -0.78 -13.41
CA PHE A 129 -2.91 -0.82 -12.02
C PHE A 129 -2.50 0.57 -11.52
N ILE A 130 -1.75 1.33 -12.33
CA ILE A 130 -1.39 2.72 -11.99
C ILE A 130 -2.65 3.59 -11.89
N THR A 131 -3.60 3.41 -12.81
CA THR A 131 -4.88 4.14 -12.79
C THR A 131 -5.71 3.81 -11.56
N ALA A 132 -5.76 2.53 -11.15
CA ALA A 132 -6.42 2.13 -9.91
C ALA A 132 -5.80 2.83 -8.69
N TYR A 133 -4.46 2.91 -8.61
CA TYR A 133 -3.78 3.66 -7.55
C TYR A 133 -4.08 5.16 -7.59
N LEU A 134 -4.18 5.77 -8.77
CA LEU A 134 -4.60 7.17 -8.92
C LEU A 134 -6.04 7.38 -8.42
N LEU A 135 -6.96 6.47 -8.71
CA LEU A 135 -8.34 6.54 -8.21
C LEU A 135 -8.40 6.40 -6.68
N ILE A 136 -7.63 5.48 -6.10
CA ILE A 136 -7.48 5.35 -4.64
C ILE A 136 -6.96 6.66 -4.04
N PHE A 137 -5.95 7.26 -4.68
CA PHE A 137 -5.37 8.52 -4.21
C PHE A 137 -6.35 9.69 -4.32
N ILE A 138 -7.10 9.82 -5.42
CA ILE A 138 -8.16 10.84 -5.58
C ILE A 138 -9.22 10.66 -4.48
N TYR A 139 -9.67 9.43 -4.26
CA TYR A 139 -10.61 9.12 -3.20
C TYR A 139 -10.08 9.54 -1.81
N PHE A 140 -8.81 9.25 -1.54
CA PHE A 140 -8.13 9.69 -0.33
C PHE A 140 -8.09 11.23 -0.20
N VAL A 141 -7.73 11.95 -1.26
CA VAL A 141 -7.70 13.42 -1.26
C VAL A 141 -9.08 14.00 -0.94
N CYS A 142 -10.15 13.40 -1.44
CA CYS A 142 -11.52 13.83 -1.11
C CYS A 142 -11.83 13.60 0.38
N LEU A 143 -11.45 12.44 0.93
CA LEU A 143 -11.83 12.03 2.27
C LEU A 143 -10.97 12.64 3.39
N THR A 144 -9.67 12.81 3.18
CA THR A 144 -8.71 13.15 4.24
C THR A 144 -8.96 14.53 4.83
N SER A 145 -8.91 14.66 6.16
CA SER A 145 -8.91 15.96 6.84
C SER A 145 -7.57 16.71 6.68
N ARG A 146 -6.45 16.00 6.48
CA ARG A 146 -5.11 16.60 6.36
C ARG A 146 -4.73 16.90 4.91
N LYS A 147 -5.17 18.05 4.39
CA LYS A 147 -5.05 18.38 2.95
C LYS A 147 -3.65 18.79 2.46
N LEU A 148 -2.74 19.29 3.31
CA LEU A 148 -1.52 19.96 2.84
C LEU A 148 -0.59 19.07 1.98
N LEU A 149 -0.15 17.92 2.52
CA LEU A 149 0.70 16.99 1.78
C LEU A 149 -0.02 16.38 0.54
N PRO A 150 -1.26 15.89 0.66
CA PRO A 150 -2.00 15.38 -0.51
C PRO A 150 -2.17 16.44 -1.61
N MET A 151 -2.46 17.70 -1.26
CA MET A 151 -2.57 18.78 -2.24
C MET A 151 -1.24 19.08 -2.93
N PHE A 152 -0.12 19.05 -2.21
CA PHE A 152 1.21 19.18 -2.82
C PHE A 152 1.46 18.05 -3.84
N ILE A 153 1.13 16.81 -3.49
CA ILE A 153 1.22 15.66 -4.40
C ILE A 153 0.30 15.85 -5.62
N VAL A 154 -0.94 16.33 -5.44
CA VAL A 154 -1.86 16.63 -6.56
C VAL A 154 -1.27 17.68 -7.49
N ILE A 155 -0.73 18.78 -6.98
CA ILE A 155 -0.09 19.83 -7.80
C ILE A 155 1.08 19.24 -8.60
N LEU A 156 1.92 18.44 -7.95
CA LEU A 156 3.02 17.74 -8.59
C LEU A 156 2.53 16.79 -9.70
N LEU A 157 1.48 16.01 -9.43
CA LEU A 157 0.89 15.10 -10.43
C LEU A 157 0.30 15.87 -11.62
N ILE A 158 -0.40 16.99 -11.39
CA ILE A 158 -0.93 17.84 -12.46
C ILE A 158 0.21 18.42 -13.30
N PHE A 159 1.27 18.92 -12.66
CA PHE A 159 2.44 19.45 -13.35
C PHE A 159 3.13 18.37 -14.20
N LEU A 160 3.35 17.18 -13.63
CA LEU A 160 3.95 16.05 -14.34
C LEU A 160 3.06 15.61 -15.51
N LEU A 161 1.75 15.53 -15.33
CA LEU A 161 0.79 15.22 -16.40
C LEU A 161 0.82 16.29 -17.50
N TYR A 162 0.90 17.59 -17.14
CA TYR A 162 1.03 18.66 -18.12
C TYR A 162 2.32 18.52 -18.95
N CYS A 163 3.46 18.32 -18.28
CA CYS A 163 4.74 18.07 -18.96
C CYS A 163 4.67 16.83 -19.87
N PHE A 164 4.02 15.77 -19.40
CA PHE A 164 3.80 14.54 -20.14
C PHE A 164 2.92 14.75 -21.39
N PHE A 165 1.80 15.47 -21.26
CA PHE A 165 0.90 15.76 -22.39
C PHE A 165 1.50 16.76 -23.38
N LYS A 166 2.46 17.59 -22.97
CA LYS A 166 3.20 18.48 -23.88
C LYS A 166 4.32 17.74 -24.62
N SER A 167 4.92 16.72 -24.01
CA SER A 167 5.96 15.89 -24.63
C SER A 167 5.40 15.02 -25.76
N GLU A 168 6.07 14.97 -26.91
CA GLU A 168 5.76 14.02 -28.00
C GLU A 168 6.50 12.68 -27.85
N ASN A 169 7.33 12.54 -26.81
CA ASN A 169 8.21 11.39 -26.65
C ASN A 169 7.46 10.17 -26.07
N GLN A 170 7.08 9.23 -26.95
CA GLN A 170 6.43 7.97 -26.55
C GLN A 170 7.33 7.09 -25.65
N LEU A 171 8.65 7.14 -25.80
CA LEU A 171 9.57 6.39 -24.91
C LEU A 171 9.51 6.91 -23.48
N ALA A 172 9.34 8.24 -23.30
CA ALA A 172 9.18 8.81 -21.97
C ALA A 172 7.93 8.26 -21.26
N ILE A 173 6.85 7.98 -22.01
CA ILE A 173 5.64 7.37 -21.46
C ILE A 173 5.91 5.97 -20.93
N LEU A 174 6.60 5.15 -21.73
CA LEU A 174 6.96 3.79 -21.36
C LEU A 174 7.85 3.77 -20.12
N TYR A 175 8.84 4.66 -20.03
CA TYR A 175 9.72 4.75 -18.86
C TYR A 175 8.99 5.17 -17.59
N VAL A 176 8.09 6.15 -17.67
CA VAL A 176 7.29 6.56 -16.50
C VAL A 176 6.44 5.40 -16.00
N VAL A 177 5.70 4.73 -16.89
CA VAL A 177 4.87 3.56 -16.51
C VAL A 177 5.74 2.47 -15.89
N THR A 178 6.87 2.15 -16.53
CA THR A 178 7.80 1.12 -16.05
C THR A 178 8.33 1.46 -14.65
N ILE A 179 8.91 2.65 -14.47
CA ILE A 179 9.51 3.08 -13.20
C ILE A 179 8.46 3.13 -12.10
N THR A 180 7.31 3.76 -12.36
CA THR A 180 6.22 3.88 -11.37
C THR A 180 5.71 2.51 -10.94
N GLN A 181 5.50 1.59 -11.88
CA GLN A 181 5.03 0.24 -11.56
C GLN A 181 6.04 -0.56 -10.74
N HIS A 182 7.31 -0.57 -11.14
CA HIS A 182 8.35 -1.29 -10.40
C HIS A 182 8.55 -0.70 -9.01
N PHE A 183 8.45 0.63 -8.87
CA PHE A 183 8.50 1.29 -7.58
C PHE A 183 7.33 0.87 -6.69
N ILE A 184 6.08 0.93 -7.17
CA ILE A 184 4.88 0.52 -6.41
C ILE A 184 4.99 -0.95 -5.97
N LEU A 185 5.32 -1.84 -6.90
CA LEU A 185 5.49 -3.27 -6.61
C LEU A 185 6.61 -3.49 -5.60
N GLY A 186 7.72 -2.76 -5.71
CA GLY A 186 8.85 -2.88 -4.81
C GLY A 186 8.53 -2.45 -3.37
N VAL A 187 7.87 -1.30 -3.19
CA VAL A 187 7.48 -0.85 -1.84
C VAL A 187 6.39 -1.74 -1.23
N LEU A 188 5.46 -2.28 -2.04
CA LEU A 188 4.47 -3.24 -1.56
C LEU A 188 5.08 -4.60 -1.21
N LEU A 189 6.05 -5.09 -1.98
CA LEU A 189 6.80 -6.30 -1.64
C LEU A 189 7.57 -6.10 -0.33
N GLY A 190 8.25 -4.95 -0.20
CA GLY A 190 8.91 -4.55 1.04
C GLY A 190 7.95 -4.54 2.23
N GLU A 191 6.76 -3.98 2.06
CA GLU A 191 5.70 -3.96 3.08
C GLU A 191 5.20 -5.36 3.44
N VAL A 192 4.94 -6.23 2.47
CA VAL A 192 4.47 -7.60 2.73
C VAL A 192 5.50 -8.39 3.54
N LEU A 193 6.79 -8.23 3.24
CA LEU A 193 7.87 -8.88 4.00
C LEU A 193 8.05 -8.27 5.39
N GLN A 194 8.08 -6.93 5.48
CA GLN A 194 8.24 -6.20 6.74
C GLN A 194 7.05 -6.44 7.68
N SER A 195 5.83 -6.42 7.15
CA SER A 195 4.59 -6.60 7.93
C SER A 195 4.51 -8.01 8.49
N SER A 196 4.91 -9.03 7.73
CA SER A 196 5.00 -10.41 8.21
C SER A 196 5.90 -10.51 9.45
N TRP A 197 7.07 -9.86 9.41
CA TRP A 197 7.98 -9.81 10.56
C TRP A 197 7.40 -9.02 11.74
N THR A 198 6.72 -7.91 11.47
CA THR A 198 6.10 -7.08 12.51
C THR A 198 4.93 -7.80 13.19
N ILE A 199 4.05 -8.44 12.43
CA ILE A 199 2.95 -9.28 12.93
C ILE A 199 3.50 -10.39 13.84
N PHE A 200 4.54 -11.10 13.40
CA PHE A 200 5.17 -12.15 14.19
C PHE A 200 5.66 -11.62 15.55
N LYS A 201 6.39 -10.49 15.56
CA LYS A 201 6.85 -9.85 16.81
C LYS A 201 5.68 -9.40 17.70
N LEU A 202 4.65 -8.76 17.13
CA LEU A 202 3.47 -8.31 17.87
C LEU A 202 2.66 -9.46 18.46
N THR A 203 2.70 -10.64 17.84
CA THR A 203 1.99 -11.84 18.31
C THR A 203 2.66 -12.45 19.54
N ILE A 204 3.99 -12.40 19.59
CA ILE A 204 4.80 -13.00 20.66
C ILE A 204 5.10 -11.99 21.78
N SER A 205 5.01 -10.68 21.49
CA SER A 205 5.23 -9.62 22.45
C SER A 205 4.30 -9.77 23.67
N THR A 206 4.87 -9.59 24.85
CA THR A 206 4.13 -9.57 26.13
C THR A 206 3.54 -8.20 26.43
N ASP A 207 3.97 -7.16 25.72
CA ASP A 207 3.50 -5.79 25.94
C ASP A 207 2.06 -5.62 25.42
N GLU A 208 1.21 -4.92 26.17
CA GLU A 208 -0.15 -4.55 25.76
C GLU A 208 -0.12 -3.44 24.70
N ILE A 209 0.34 -3.78 23.49
CA ILE A 209 0.34 -2.89 22.33
C ILE A 209 -1.01 -3.00 21.64
N THR A 210 -1.68 -1.86 21.43
CA THR A 210 -2.91 -1.81 20.65
C THR A 210 -2.59 -1.84 19.16
N TRP A 211 -2.99 -2.92 18.51
CA TRP A 211 -2.91 -3.13 17.06
C TRP A 211 -4.09 -3.97 16.57
N ASP A 212 -4.28 -4.08 15.25
CA ASP A 212 -5.45 -4.76 14.67
C ASP A 212 -5.71 -6.16 15.19
N GLY A 213 -4.67 -6.96 15.41
CA GLY A 213 -4.82 -8.30 15.98
C GLY A 213 -5.40 -8.29 17.40
N SER A 214 -4.96 -7.35 18.25
CA SER A 214 -5.53 -7.16 19.59
C SER A 214 -6.99 -6.67 19.53
N THR A 215 -7.31 -5.79 18.58
CA THR A 215 -8.68 -5.29 18.34
C THR A 215 -9.60 -6.44 17.90
N LEU A 216 -9.14 -7.30 16.98
CA LEU A 216 -9.90 -8.47 16.54
C LEU A 216 -10.14 -9.48 17.66
N LYS A 217 -9.14 -9.71 18.52
CA LYS A 217 -9.31 -10.55 19.72
C LYS A 217 -10.44 -10.02 20.60
N THR A 218 -10.49 -8.72 20.87
CA THR A 218 -11.55 -8.10 21.68
C THR A 218 -12.93 -8.19 21.01
N LEU A 219 -13.00 -8.04 19.69
CA LEU A 219 -14.27 -8.07 18.95
C LEU A 219 -14.85 -9.49 18.78
N THR A 220 -13.99 -10.48 18.60
CA THR A 220 -14.39 -11.84 18.19
C THR A 220 -14.15 -12.89 19.26
N HIS A 221 -13.37 -12.56 20.30
CA HIS A 221 -12.87 -13.50 21.32
C HIS A 221 -11.93 -14.58 20.77
N ILE A 222 -11.51 -14.48 19.50
CA ILE A 222 -10.55 -15.40 18.87
C ILE A 222 -9.13 -14.94 19.21
N PRO A 223 -8.23 -15.85 19.64
CA PRO A 223 -6.84 -15.51 19.91
C PRO A 223 -6.11 -14.81 18.76
N THR A 224 -5.31 -13.80 19.08
CA THR A 224 -4.55 -12.97 18.12
C THR A 224 -3.66 -13.80 17.18
N PHE A 225 -3.11 -14.92 17.64
CA PHE A 225 -2.23 -15.76 16.83
C PHE A 225 -2.93 -16.36 15.59
N ILE A 226 -4.25 -16.56 15.65
CA ILE A 226 -5.02 -17.09 14.52
C ILE A 226 -5.06 -16.07 13.38
N TYR A 227 -5.36 -14.82 13.68
CA TYR A 227 -5.33 -13.73 12.69
C TYR A 227 -3.93 -13.52 12.12
N SER A 228 -2.93 -13.57 13.00
CA SER A 228 -1.53 -13.41 12.64
C SER A 228 -1.07 -14.52 11.69
N PHE A 229 -1.46 -15.77 11.96
CA PHE A 229 -1.21 -16.90 11.07
C PHE A 229 -1.87 -16.69 9.70
N ILE A 230 -3.14 -16.26 9.66
CA ILE A 230 -3.86 -16.01 8.41
C ILE A 230 -3.16 -14.92 7.58
N TRP A 231 -2.83 -13.78 8.18
CA TRP A 231 -2.18 -12.68 7.46
C TRP A 231 -0.79 -13.06 6.95
N ILE A 232 0.02 -13.73 7.78
CA ILE A 232 1.34 -14.23 7.37
C ILE A 232 1.19 -15.25 6.24
N ALA A 233 0.20 -16.16 6.31
CA ALA A 233 -0.06 -17.13 5.26
C ALA A 233 -0.46 -16.44 3.93
N ILE A 234 -1.30 -15.40 3.97
CA ILE A 234 -1.66 -14.59 2.79
C ILE A 234 -0.41 -13.93 2.21
N ASN A 235 0.42 -13.31 3.05
CA ASN A 235 1.67 -12.66 2.63
C ASN A 235 2.61 -13.65 1.95
N LEU A 236 2.88 -14.79 2.58
CA LEU A 236 3.73 -15.85 2.04
C LEU A 236 3.16 -16.44 0.75
N PHE A 237 1.84 -16.63 0.68
CA PHE A 237 1.17 -17.09 -0.54
C PHE A 237 1.35 -16.10 -1.69
N THR A 238 1.15 -14.80 -1.46
CA THR A 238 1.36 -13.77 -2.48
C THR A 238 2.81 -13.74 -2.96
N VAL A 239 3.79 -13.82 -2.04
CA VAL A 239 5.21 -13.89 -2.39
C VAL A 239 5.50 -15.17 -3.19
N TYR A 240 4.95 -16.31 -2.78
CA TYR A 240 5.09 -17.57 -3.52
C TYR A 240 4.53 -17.47 -4.94
N GLN A 241 3.34 -16.86 -5.13
CA GLN A 241 2.79 -16.68 -6.48
C GLN A 241 3.67 -15.79 -7.36
N LEU A 242 4.26 -14.73 -6.78
CA LEU A 242 5.24 -13.90 -7.48
C LEU A 242 6.44 -14.73 -7.95
N PHE A 243 7.01 -15.55 -7.07
CA PHE A 243 8.11 -16.46 -7.43
C PHE A 243 7.70 -17.45 -8.52
N ARG A 244 6.51 -18.05 -8.39
CA ARG A 244 5.99 -19.01 -9.38
C ARG A 244 5.83 -18.36 -10.75
N VAL A 245 5.11 -17.23 -10.84
CA VAL A 245 4.87 -16.53 -12.11
C VAL A 245 6.16 -16.11 -12.81
N TYR A 246 7.21 -15.79 -12.04
CA TYR A 246 8.47 -15.33 -12.62
C TYR A 246 9.45 -16.45 -12.99
N PHE A 247 9.58 -17.48 -12.15
CA PHE A 247 10.60 -18.53 -12.32
C PHE A 247 10.06 -19.84 -12.89
N ILE A 248 8.76 -20.08 -12.79
CA ILE A 248 8.09 -21.32 -13.21
C ILE A 248 6.91 -20.93 -14.14
N PRO A 249 7.20 -20.57 -15.40
CA PRO A 249 6.18 -20.16 -16.36
C PRO A 249 5.16 -21.27 -16.65
#